data_AF-A0A202DGX7-F1
#
_entry.id   AF-A0A202DGX7-F1
#
_cell.length_a   1.000
_cell.length_b   1.000
_cell.length_c   1.000
_cell.angle_alpha   90.00
_cell.angle_beta   90.00
_cell.angle_gamma   90.00
#
_symmetry.space_group_name_H-M   'P 1'
#
loop_
_entity.id
_entity.type
_entity.pdbx_description
1 polymer ?
#
loop_
_entity_poly.entity_id
_entity_poly.type
_entity_poly.pdbx_seq_one_letter_code
_entity_poly.pdbx_strand_id
1 'polypeptide(L)'
;MKKVIVTCLVVVLACVCIAPAVEASDAGAAVVLSAVLPGTGEWYNSGFQGSYPFTECICGVICPLVQLSSMFDAAAGKKTVDELRFDFWTAPK
;
A
#
# COMPACT_ATOMS: atom_id res chain seq x y z
N MET A 1 33.56 -4.25 24.01
CA MET A 1 33.07 -3.34 22.94
C MET A 1 33.01 -4.01 21.57
N LYS A 2 34.11 -4.56 21.01
CA LYS A 2 34.09 -5.24 19.69
C LYS A 2 33.02 -6.35 19.54
N LYS A 3 32.81 -7.17 20.58
CA LYS A 3 31.81 -8.26 20.56
C LYS A 3 30.37 -7.75 20.44
N VAL A 4 30.04 -6.64 21.11
CA VAL A 4 28.70 -6.02 21.07
C VAL A 4 28.41 -5.41 19.70
N ILE A 5 29.41 -4.76 19.11
CA ILE A 5 29.30 -4.18 17.76
C ILE A 5 29.06 -5.28 16.72
N VAL A 6 29.79 -6.40 16.81
CA VAL A 6 29.60 -7.56 15.91
C VAL A 6 28.21 -8.17 16.08
N THR A 7 27.71 -8.32 17.31
CA THR A 7 26.35 -8.84 17.55
C THR A 7 25.27 -7.91 16.98
N CYS A 8 25.38 -6.59 17.16
CA CYS A 8 24.44 -5.64 16.55
C CYS A 8 24.48 -5.70 15.02
N LEU A 9 25.66 -5.83 14.42
CA LEU A 9 25.81 -5.87 12.97
C LEU A 9 25.21 -7.15 12.37
N VAL A 10 25.36 -8.30 13.05
CA VAL A 10 24.74 -9.57 12.64
C VAL A 10 23.22 -9.52 12.78
N VAL A 11 22.67 -8.89 13.82
CA VAL A 11 21.22 -8.72 13.99
C VAL A 11 20.64 -7.83 12.90
N VAL A 12 21.30 -6.71 12.58
CA VAL A 12 20.87 -5.82 11.49
C VAL A 12 20.93 -6.53 10.14
N LEU A 13 22.00 -7.29 9.87
CA LEU A 13 22.13 -8.04 8.61
C LEU A 13 21.09 -9.16 8.50
N ALA A 14 20.77 -9.83 9.60
CA ALA A 14 19.72 -10.85 9.66
C ALA A 14 18.31 -10.24 9.43
N CYS A 15 18.06 -9.03 9.92
CA CYS A 15 16.80 -8.31 9.66
C CYS A 15 16.65 -7.89 8.19
N VAL A 16 17.75 -7.57 7.48
CA VAL A 16 17.71 -7.17 6.05
C VAL A 16 17.38 -8.36 5.15
N CYS A 17 17.75 -9.59 5.52
CA CYS A 17 17.46 -10.81 4.75
C CYS A 17 16.03 -11.36 4.92
N ILE A 18 15.21 -10.75 5.78
CA ILE A 18 13.79 -11.14 6.01
C ILE A 18 12.84 -10.17 5.29
N ALA A 19 13.35 -9.26 4.47
CA ALA A 19 12.48 -8.48 3.59
C ALA A 19 11.73 -9.45 2.65
N PRO A 20 10.39 -9.51 2.69
CA PRO A 20 9.65 -10.37 1.77
C PRO A 20 9.96 -9.91 0.35
N ALA A 21 10.34 -10.84 -0.52
CA ALA A 21 10.36 -10.61 -1.95
C ALA A 21 8.93 -10.23 -2.35
N VAL A 22 8.67 -8.93 -2.54
CA VAL A 22 7.38 -8.42 -3.00
C VAL A 22 7.20 -8.96 -4.42
N GLU A 23 6.37 -10.00 -4.57
CA GLU A 23 5.95 -10.44 -5.89
C GLU A 23 5.36 -9.25 -6.65
N ALA A 24 5.66 -9.19 -7.96
CA ALA A 24 5.07 -8.19 -8.83
C ALA A 24 3.54 -8.36 -8.79
N SER A 25 2.85 -7.38 -8.21
CA SER A 25 1.40 -7.41 -8.06
C SER A 25 0.71 -7.43 -9.42
N ASP A 26 -0.24 -8.36 -9.60
CA ASP A 26 -1.07 -8.41 -10.81
C ASP A 26 -2.01 -7.21 -10.84
N ALA A 27 -1.89 -6.38 -11.89
CA ALA A 27 -2.68 -5.16 -12.03
C ALA A 27 -4.20 -5.43 -12.11
N GLY A 28 -4.61 -6.55 -12.72
CA GLY A 28 -6.01 -6.97 -12.75
C GLY A 28 -6.52 -7.37 -11.36
N ALA A 29 -5.71 -8.10 -10.60
CA ALA A 29 -6.05 -8.44 -9.22
C ALA A 29 -6.16 -7.18 -8.34
N ALA A 30 -5.23 -6.22 -8.49
CA ALA A 30 -5.25 -4.95 -7.76
C ALA A 30 -6.54 -4.16 -8.03
N VAL A 31 -6.97 -4.08 -9.30
CA VAL A 31 -8.21 -3.39 -9.69
C VAL A 31 -9.44 -4.06 -9.09
N VAL A 32 -9.52 -5.39 -9.14
CA VAL A 32 -10.66 -6.14 -8.58
C VAL A 32 -10.73 -5.94 -7.07
N LEU A 33 -9.59 -5.94 -6.38
CA LEU A 33 -9.50 -5.62 -4.96
C LEU A 33 -10.07 -4.23 -4.66
N SER A 34 -9.59 -3.17 -5.33
CA SER A 34 -10.11 -1.81 -5.14
C SER A 34 -11.57 -1.63 -5.61
N ALA A 35 -12.06 -2.49 -6.51
CA ALA A 35 -13.47 -2.48 -6.93
C ALA A 35 -14.41 -3.04 -5.85
N VAL A 36 -13.97 -4.02 -5.07
CA VAL A 36 -14.77 -4.62 -3.98
C VAL A 36 -14.58 -3.85 -2.68
N LEU A 37 -13.33 -3.47 -2.40
CA LEU A 37 -12.89 -2.79 -1.18
C LEU A 37 -11.93 -1.64 -1.56
N PRO A 38 -12.42 -0.39 -1.65
CA PRO A 38 -11.59 0.75 -2.04
C PRO A 38 -10.32 0.88 -1.17
N GLY A 39 -9.19 1.18 -1.80
CA GLY A 39 -7.85 1.30 -1.22
C GLY A 39 -7.07 -0.03 -1.13
N THR A 40 -7.75 -1.18 -1.26
CA THR A 40 -7.10 -2.48 -1.02
C THR A 40 -6.21 -2.96 -2.17
N GLY A 41 -6.40 -2.46 -3.39
CA GLY A 41 -5.50 -2.73 -4.51
C GLY A 41 -4.14 -2.06 -4.34
N GLU A 42 -4.09 -0.87 -3.74
CA GLU A 42 -2.87 -0.14 -3.39
C GLU A 42 -2.15 -0.80 -2.22
N TRP A 43 -2.91 -1.30 -1.23
CA TRP A 43 -2.39 -2.14 -0.16
C TRP A 43 -1.86 -3.48 -0.67
N TYR A 44 -2.50 -4.07 -1.69
CA TYR A 44 -1.97 -5.25 -2.38
C TYR A 44 -0.68 -4.94 -3.14
N ASN A 45 -0.60 -3.82 -3.85
CA ASN A 45 0.61 -3.36 -4.54
C ASN A 45 1.78 -3.05 -3.59
N SER A 46 1.50 -2.72 -2.32
CA SER A 46 2.53 -2.57 -1.29
C SER A 46 3.01 -3.92 -0.71
N GLY A 47 2.41 -5.04 -1.14
CA GLY A 47 2.65 -6.36 -0.54
C GLY A 47 2.00 -6.50 0.84
N PHE A 48 0.84 -5.86 1.03
CA PHE A 48 0.11 -5.78 2.30
C PHE A 48 0.91 -5.13 3.43
N GLN A 49 1.88 -4.28 3.08
CA GLN A 49 2.66 -3.52 4.05
C GLN A 49 1.89 -2.25 4.46
N GLY A 50 1.98 -1.87 5.73
CA GLY A 50 1.25 -0.73 6.30
C GLY A 50 -0.09 -1.13 6.93
N SER A 51 -0.90 -0.13 7.30
CA SER A 51 -2.22 -0.34 7.89
C SER A 51 -3.28 -0.61 6.81
N TYR A 52 -4.29 -1.42 7.14
CA TYR A 52 -5.43 -1.60 6.24
C TYR A 52 -6.15 -0.25 5.98
N PRO A 53 -6.54 0.05 4.72
CA PRO A 53 -7.09 1.36 4.32
C PRO A 53 -8.58 1.50 4.71
N PHE A 54 -8.90 1.41 6.00
CA PHE A 54 -10.27 1.45 6.52
C PHE A 54 -11.02 2.71 6.10
N THR A 55 -10.36 3.87 6.15
CA THR A 55 -11.00 5.15 5.84
C THR A 55 -11.31 5.26 4.35
N GLU A 56 -10.41 4.79 3.48
CA GLU A 56 -10.65 4.79 2.03
C GLU A 56 -11.75 3.81 1.65
N CYS A 57 -11.82 2.65 2.30
CA CYS A 57 -12.94 1.72 2.17
C CYS A 57 -14.29 2.39 2.51
N ILE A 58 -14.39 3.05 3.67
CA ILE A 58 -15.62 3.73 4.10
C ILE A 58 -15.97 4.88 3.14
N CYS A 59 -14.98 5.71 2.78
CA CYS A 59 -15.18 6.84 1.89
C CYS A 59 -15.54 6.40 0.47
N GLY A 60 -14.94 5.34 -0.06
CA GLY A 60 -15.22 4.81 -1.39
C GLY A 60 -16.60 4.16 -1.50
N VAL A 61 -17.09 3.52 -0.43
CA VAL A 61 -18.48 3.02 -0.38
C VAL A 61 -19.50 4.17 -0.41
N ILE A 62 -19.20 5.28 0.26
CA ILE A 62 -20.08 6.46 0.31
C ILE A 62 -19.95 7.32 -0.96
N CYS A 63 -18.77 7.36 -1.56
CA CYS A 63 -18.43 8.19 -2.71
C CYS A 63 -17.86 7.33 -3.86
N PRO A 64 -18.68 7.01 -4.88
CA PRO A 64 -18.25 6.18 -6.01
C PRO A 64 -17.05 6.73 -6.78
N LEU A 65 -16.79 8.04 -6.72
CA LEU A 65 -15.63 8.67 -7.35
C LEU A 65 -14.32 8.32 -6.64
N VAL A 66 -14.35 8.14 -5.31
CA VAL A 66 -13.19 7.67 -4.52
C VAL A 66 -12.91 6.18 -4.80
N GLN A 67 -13.96 5.38 -5.00
CA GLN A 67 -13.81 4.00 -5.43
C GLN A 67 -13.20 3.89 -6.84
N LEU A 68 -13.68 4.70 -7.79
CA LEU A 68 -13.11 4.76 -9.13
C LEU A 68 -11.65 5.23 -9.12
N SER A 69 -11.31 6.26 -8.35
CA SER A 69 -9.92 6.72 -8.24
C SER A 69 -9.02 5.64 -7.67
N SER A 70 -9.50 4.90 -6.66
CA SER A 70 -8.73 3.80 -6.09
C SER A 70 -8.51 2.66 -7.09
N MET A 71 -9.49 2.33 -7.92
CA MET A 71 -9.30 1.35 -9.00
C MET A 71 -8.22 1.78 -10.00
N PHE A 72 -8.20 3.06 -10.40
CA PHE A 72 -7.18 3.58 -11.31
C PHE A 72 -5.79 3.64 -10.67
N ASP A 73 -5.70 3.99 -9.39
CA ASP A 73 -4.45 4.03 -8.65
C ASP A 73 -3.88 2.62 -8.41
N ALA A 74 -4.75 1.65 -8.13
CA ALA A 74 -4.41 0.24 -8.09
C ALA A 74 -3.91 -0.27 -9.45
N ALA A 75 -4.60 0.08 -10.55
CA ALA A 75 -4.18 -0.27 -11.92
C ALA A 75 -2.81 0.34 -12.29
N ALA A 76 -2.53 1.54 -11.79
CA ALA A 76 -1.25 2.24 -12.00
C ALA A 76 -0.11 1.70 -11.12
N GLY A 77 -0.37 0.69 -10.27
CA GLY A 77 0.64 0.09 -9.40
C GLY A 77 1.03 0.97 -8.20
N LYS A 78 0.19 1.95 -7.82
CA LYS A 78 0.48 2.82 -6.68
C LYS A 78 0.40 2.03 -5.37
N LYS A 79 1.23 2.42 -4.41
CA LYS A 79 1.45 1.72 -3.12
C LYS A 79 1.10 2.57 -1.90
N THR A 80 0.56 3.77 -2.09
CA THR A 80 0.36 4.74 -1.01
C THR A 80 -0.76 4.29 -0.08
N VAL A 81 -0.39 4.02 1.18
CA VAL A 81 -1.29 3.55 2.25
C VAL A 81 -1.61 4.67 3.26
N ASP A 82 -0.83 5.76 3.25
CA ASP A 82 -0.79 6.75 4.34
C ASP A 82 -1.43 8.11 4.00
N GLU A 83 -1.85 8.34 2.75
CA GLU A 83 -2.51 9.58 2.35
C GLU A 83 -3.92 9.27 1.86
N LEU A 84 -4.94 9.62 2.66
CA LEU A 84 -6.32 9.69 2.18
C LEU A 84 -6.39 10.73 1.07
N ARG A 85 -6.45 10.26 -0.18
CA ARG A 85 -6.57 11.12 -1.33
C ARG A 85 -8.02 11.58 -1.49
N PHE A 86 -8.38 12.61 -0.73
CA PHE A 86 -9.48 13.50 -1.09
C PHE A 86 -9.14 14.40 -2.29
N ASP A 87 -7.93 14.25 -2.85
CA ASP A 87 -7.36 15.00 -3.98
C ASP A 87 -8.10 14.87 -5.32
N PHE A 88 -9.16 14.07 -5.40
CA PHE A 88 -10.10 14.24 -6.52
C PHE A 88 -10.79 15.62 -6.49
N TRP A 89 -10.80 16.29 -5.32
CA TRP A 89 -11.50 17.57 -5.08
C TRP A 89 -10.65 18.69 -4.48
N THR A 90 -9.46 18.41 -3.94
CA THR A 90 -8.48 19.47 -3.63
C THR A 90 -7.67 19.76 -4.88
N ALA A 91 -7.98 20.89 -5.49
CA ALA A 91 -7.40 21.42 -6.72
C ALA A 91 -5.88 21.16 -6.87
N PRO A 92 -5.41 20.94 -8.12
CA PRO A 92 -3.99 20.71 -8.40
C PRO A 92 -3.15 21.88 -7.91
N LYS A 93 -1.98 21.59 -7.35
CA LYS A 93 -0.90 22.58 -7.25
C LYS A 93 0.00 22.49 -8.47
#